data_AF-A0A954EHZ7-F1
#
_entry.id   AF-A0A954EHZ7-F1
#
_cell.length_a   1.000
_cell.length_b   1.000
_cell.length_c   1.000
_cell.angle_alpha   90.00
_cell.angle_beta   90.00
_cell.angle_gamma   90.00
#
_symmetry.space_group_name_H-M   'P 1'
#
loop_
_entity.id
_entity.type
_entity.pdbx_description
1 polymer ?
#
loop_
_entity_poly.entity_id
_entity_poly.type
_entity_poly.pdbx_seq_one_letter_code
_entity_poly.pdbx_strand_id
1 'polypeptide(L)'
;LPPGDLDTPTYRTHRVQRHLQLWFLEGRDYRSDNKLEDGPGKSIWGKEQSAWLRKTLKESDADWKILITPTPMVGPDSKGKKDNHTNLGGFRHEAEEFFQWLNDEEIAGVMTFCGDRHWQYHSIHPLGMNEFSCGALNDENAISGSRPGTPNSTDPMGLIKQPFHYTKPSGGFLYVGVSARGTLSIEFYNDEGESLYRFTQTSPCLNKEHKP
;
A
#
# COMPACT_ATOMS: atom_id res chain seq x y z
N LEU A 1 -13.10 13.96 12.00
CA LEU A 1 -14.20 14.85 11.58
C LEU A 1 -15.34 14.71 12.59
N PRO A 2 -16.11 15.76 12.87
CA PRO A 2 -17.29 15.65 13.72
C PRO A 2 -18.26 14.58 13.18
N PRO A 3 -19.03 13.90 14.04
CA PRO A 3 -20.08 13.00 13.57
C PRO A 3 -21.07 13.73 12.64
N GLY A 4 -21.25 13.22 11.42
CA GLY A 4 -22.19 13.78 10.43
C GLY A 4 -21.60 14.77 9.42
N ASP A 5 -20.30 15.06 9.48
CA ASP A 5 -19.61 15.83 8.43
C ASP A 5 -19.37 14.94 7.20
N LEU A 6 -20.13 15.21 6.13
CA LEU A 6 -20.04 14.52 4.84
C LEU A 6 -19.33 15.38 3.77
N ASP A 7 -19.01 16.63 4.09
CA ASP A 7 -18.49 17.60 3.13
C ASP A 7 -16.97 17.62 3.14
N THR A 8 -16.35 17.35 4.29
CA THR A 8 -14.89 17.34 4.42
C THR A 8 -14.31 16.00 3.95
N PRO A 9 -13.44 15.97 2.93
CA PRO A 9 -12.79 14.73 2.52
C PRO A 9 -11.93 14.15 3.64
N THR A 10 -12.00 12.83 3.82
CA THR A 10 -11.21 12.11 4.84
C THR A 10 -9.78 11.82 4.36
N TYR A 11 -9.53 11.88 3.04
CA TYR A 11 -8.19 11.79 2.46
C TYR A 11 -7.40 13.08 2.67
N ARG A 12 -6.09 12.93 2.92
CA ARG A 12 -5.19 14.06 3.21
C ARG A 12 -3.74 13.62 3.13
N THR A 13 -2.81 14.58 3.10
CA THR A 13 -1.38 14.32 3.19
C THR A 13 -0.76 15.07 4.37
N HIS A 14 0.30 14.50 4.95
CA HIS A 14 1.03 15.10 6.06
C HIS A 14 2.54 14.89 5.89
N ARG A 15 3.30 15.99 5.91
CA ARG A 15 4.76 15.98 5.91
C ARG A 15 5.24 15.73 7.34
N VAL A 16 5.88 14.57 7.58
CA VAL A 16 6.39 14.19 8.91
C VAL A 16 7.72 14.87 9.17
N GLN A 17 8.62 14.80 8.20
CA GLN A 17 9.96 15.42 8.23
C GLN A 17 10.50 15.52 6.79
N ARG A 18 11.70 16.10 6.60
CA ARG A 18 12.32 16.31 5.27
C ARG A 18 12.17 15.09 4.37
N HIS A 19 12.51 13.91 4.86
CA HIS A 19 12.58 12.68 4.06
C HIS A 19 11.26 11.91 3.95
N LEU A 20 10.22 12.23 4.73
CA LEU A 20 9.00 11.41 4.79
C LEU A 20 7.73 12.24 4.73
N GLN A 21 6.86 11.88 3.78
CA GLN A 21 5.49 12.36 3.69
C GLN A 21 4.52 11.18 3.60
N LEU A 22 3.36 11.34 4.23
CA LEU A 22 2.30 10.34 4.29
C LEU A 22 1.09 10.83 3.51
N TRP A 23 0.40 9.92 2.82
CA TRP A 23 -0.91 10.14 2.21
C TRP A 23 -1.91 9.17 2.81
N PHE A 24 -2.96 9.68 3.42
CA PHE A 24 -4.08 8.88 3.91
C PHE A 24 -5.16 8.90 2.85
N LEU A 25 -5.49 7.74 2.28
CA LEU A 25 -6.47 7.62 1.21
C LEU A 25 -7.84 7.20 1.76
N GLU A 26 -8.90 7.69 1.13
CA GLU A 26 -10.26 7.20 1.32
C GLU A 26 -10.51 6.03 0.34
N GLY A 27 -11.28 5.01 0.77
CA GLY A 27 -11.54 3.80 -0.01
C GLY A 27 -13.00 3.31 -0.09
N ARG A 28 -13.98 4.11 0.32
CA ARG A 28 -15.41 3.74 0.44
C ARG A 28 -16.34 4.85 -0.05
N ASP A 29 -16.15 6.09 0.37
CA ASP A 29 -17.05 7.22 0.11
C ASP A 29 -17.20 7.51 -1.39
N TYR A 30 -16.12 7.37 -2.17
CA TYR A 30 -16.10 7.63 -3.61
C TYR A 30 -16.09 6.35 -4.46
N ARG A 31 -16.20 5.20 -3.81
CA ARG A 31 -16.05 3.91 -4.47
C ARG A 31 -17.26 3.61 -5.36
N SER A 32 -16.97 3.31 -6.63
CA SER A 32 -17.96 2.83 -7.60
C SER A 32 -18.59 1.50 -7.11
N ASP A 33 -19.78 1.14 -7.61
CA ASP A 33 -20.40 -0.15 -7.24
C ASP A 33 -19.45 -1.32 -7.53
N ASN A 34 -19.22 -2.18 -6.53
CA ASN A 34 -18.36 -3.36 -6.62
C ASN A 34 -18.77 -4.31 -7.77
N LYS A 35 -20.05 -4.30 -8.18
CA LYS A 35 -20.59 -5.12 -9.28
C LYS A 35 -20.25 -4.60 -10.67
N LEU A 36 -19.86 -3.33 -10.81
CA LEU A 36 -19.43 -2.78 -12.10
C LEU A 36 -18.23 -3.58 -12.63
N GLU A 37 -18.15 -3.73 -13.94
CA GLU A 37 -17.00 -4.36 -14.57
C GLU A 37 -15.74 -3.52 -14.31
N ASP A 38 -14.62 -4.19 -14.06
CA ASP A 38 -13.34 -3.50 -13.85
C ASP A 38 -12.87 -2.83 -15.15
N GLY A 39 -12.35 -1.62 -15.04
CA GLY A 39 -11.97 -0.82 -16.20
C GLY A 39 -11.86 0.68 -15.89
N PRO A 40 -11.57 1.52 -16.90
CA PRO A 40 -11.23 2.95 -16.71
C PRO A 40 -12.29 3.79 -16.00
N GLY A 41 -13.56 3.37 -16.07
CA GLY A 41 -14.67 4.08 -15.43
C GLY A 41 -14.95 3.65 -13.98
N LYS A 42 -14.32 2.59 -13.48
CA LYS A 42 -14.54 2.03 -12.14
C LYS A 42 -13.39 2.44 -11.22
N SER A 43 -13.72 3.09 -10.11
CA SER A 43 -12.74 3.73 -9.24
C SER A 43 -13.11 3.59 -7.77
N ILE A 44 -12.10 3.37 -6.91
CA ILE A 44 -12.23 3.46 -5.45
C ILE A 44 -12.08 4.92 -5.01
N TRP A 45 -11.14 5.63 -5.61
CA TRP A 45 -10.77 6.99 -5.19
C TRP A 45 -11.71 8.06 -5.75
N GLY A 46 -12.42 7.76 -6.83
CA GLY A 46 -13.10 8.76 -7.63
C GLY A 46 -12.12 9.72 -8.32
N LYS A 47 -12.68 10.58 -9.17
CA LYS A 47 -11.90 11.49 -10.02
C LYS A 47 -11.11 12.52 -9.21
N GLU A 48 -11.70 13.07 -8.15
CA GLU A 48 -11.11 14.17 -7.38
C GLU A 48 -9.92 13.70 -6.54
N GLN A 49 -10.08 12.64 -5.74
CA GLN A 49 -8.97 12.08 -4.97
C GLN A 49 -7.86 11.55 -5.88
N SER A 50 -8.19 10.92 -7.01
CA SER A 50 -7.17 10.44 -7.97
C SER A 50 -6.34 11.59 -8.54
N ALA A 51 -6.98 12.68 -8.96
CA ALA A 51 -6.29 13.88 -9.45
C ALA A 51 -5.45 14.56 -8.34
N TRP A 52 -6.01 14.68 -7.14
CA TRP A 52 -5.32 15.22 -5.96
C TRP A 52 -4.08 14.40 -5.60
N LEU A 53 -4.20 13.07 -5.57
CA LEU A 53 -3.11 12.15 -5.23
C LEU A 53 -1.96 12.31 -6.23
N ARG A 54 -2.26 12.27 -7.54
CA ARG A 54 -1.26 12.41 -8.59
C ARG A 54 -0.56 13.77 -8.54
N LYS A 55 -1.33 14.86 -8.38
CA LYS A 55 -0.79 16.21 -8.24
C LYS A 55 0.16 16.33 -7.05
N THR A 56 -0.31 15.93 -5.86
CA THR A 56 0.45 16.13 -4.62
C THR A 56 1.67 15.20 -4.51
N LEU A 57 1.65 14.03 -5.14
CA LEU A 57 2.84 13.17 -5.26
C LEU A 57 3.91 13.83 -6.13
N LYS A 58 3.54 14.46 -7.25
CA LYS A 58 4.48 15.21 -8.12
C LYS A 58 5.06 16.44 -7.43
N GLU A 59 4.27 17.12 -6.60
CA GLU A 59 4.71 18.30 -5.85
C GLU A 59 5.62 17.96 -4.66
N SER A 60 5.64 16.70 -4.21
CA SER A 60 6.40 16.30 -3.03
C SER A 60 7.88 16.04 -3.33
N ASP A 61 8.73 16.79 -2.63
CA ASP A 61 10.19 16.59 -2.58
C ASP A 61 10.64 15.54 -1.53
N ALA A 62 9.72 14.82 -0.89
CA ALA A 62 10.07 13.78 0.08
C ALA A 62 10.80 12.62 -0.61
N ASP A 63 11.84 12.09 0.05
CA ASP A 63 12.50 10.86 -0.39
C ASP A 63 11.54 9.66 -0.33
N TRP A 64 10.75 9.57 0.73
CA TRP A 64 9.79 8.49 0.98
C TRP A 64 8.37 9.03 0.97
N LYS A 65 7.53 8.40 0.14
CA LYS A 65 6.13 8.75 -0.06
C LYS A 65 5.25 7.56 0.29
N ILE A 66 4.73 7.53 1.51
CA ILE A 66 3.98 6.37 1.99
C ILE A 66 2.48 6.62 1.82
N LEU A 67 1.82 5.75 1.06
CA LEU A 67 0.37 5.72 0.91
C LEU A 67 -0.22 4.79 1.97
N ILE A 68 -1.03 5.33 2.87
CA ILE A 68 -1.83 4.58 3.83
C ILE A 68 -3.20 4.32 3.20
N THR A 69 -3.46 3.07 2.82
CA THR A 69 -4.66 2.65 2.11
C THR A 69 -5.54 1.76 2.99
N PRO A 70 -6.88 1.93 3.02
CA PRO A 70 -7.75 1.08 3.82
C PRO A 70 -7.71 -0.39 3.39
N THR A 71 -7.53 -0.65 2.09
CA THR A 71 -7.53 -1.97 1.46
C THR A 71 -6.22 -2.18 0.68
N PRO A 72 -5.83 -3.44 0.38
CA PRO A 72 -4.60 -3.70 -0.36
C PRO A 72 -4.71 -3.25 -1.82
N MET A 73 -3.55 -3.01 -2.43
CA MET A 73 -3.36 -2.72 -3.85
C MET A 73 -2.49 -3.75 -4.57
N VAL A 74 -1.56 -4.43 -3.89
CA VAL A 74 -0.68 -5.43 -4.52
C VAL A 74 -1.22 -6.84 -4.27
N GLY A 75 -1.36 -7.26 -3.02
CA GLY A 75 -1.82 -8.61 -2.64
C GLY A 75 -0.67 -9.65 -2.57
N PRO A 76 -0.91 -10.94 -2.86
CA PRO A 76 -2.15 -11.49 -3.43
C PRO A 76 -3.31 -11.67 -2.44
N ASP A 77 -4.50 -11.85 -3.01
CA ASP A 77 -5.77 -12.15 -2.32
C ASP A 77 -6.39 -13.45 -2.83
N SER A 78 -7.38 -13.97 -2.10
CA SER A 78 -8.33 -14.94 -2.62
C SER A 78 -9.12 -14.35 -3.79
N LYS A 79 -9.37 -15.18 -4.81
CA LYS A 79 -10.01 -14.75 -6.08
C LYS A 79 -11.46 -14.25 -5.95
N GLY A 80 -12.16 -14.57 -4.86
CA GLY A 80 -13.62 -14.38 -4.74
C GLY A 80 -14.09 -12.95 -4.45
N LYS A 81 -13.20 -12.07 -3.95
CA LYS A 81 -13.56 -10.69 -3.59
C LYS A 81 -13.54 -9.77 -4.82
N LYS A 82 -14.22 -8.62 -4.72
CA LYS A 82 -14.34 -7.60 -5.80
C LYS A 82 -14.37 -6.16 -5.27
N ASP A 83 -13.90 -5.94 -4.06
CA ASP A 83 -14.13 -4.71 -3.31
C ASP A 83 -12.85 -3.89 -3.06
N ASN A 84 -11.72 -4.35 -3.58
CA ASN A 84 -10.43 -3.67 -3.48
C ASN A 84 -9.59 -3.74 -4.77
N HIS A 85 -8.49 -2.99 -4.78
CA HIS A 85 -7.53 -2.89 -5.87
C HIS A 85 -6.82 -4.20 -6.22
N THR A 86 -6.78 -5.20 -5.31
CA THR A 86 -6.14 -6.49 -5.63
C THR A 86 -7.00 -7.44 -6.44
N ASN A 87 -8.31 -7.23 -6.44
CA ASN A 87 -9.24 -8.21 -6.94
C ASN A 87 -9.33 -8.17 -8.47
N LEU A 88 -9.21 -9.34 -9.12
CA LEU A 88 -9.21 -9.46 -10.59
C LEU A 88 -10.46 -8.90 -11.29
N GLY A 89 -11.60 -8.88 -10.60
CA GLY A 89 -12.84 -8.23 -11.05
C GLY A 89 -13.29 -7.10 -10.13
N GLY A 90 -12.37 -6.57 -9.33
CA GLY A 90 -12.59 -5.46 -8.41
C GLY A 90 -12.17 -4.16 -9.08
N PHE A 91 -11.08 -3.58 -8.59
CA PHE A 91 -10.55 -2.27 -9.02
C PHE A 91 -9.07 -2.41 -9.44
N ARG A 92 -8.72 -3.54 -10.06
CA ARG A 92 -7.35 -3.85 -10.44
C ARG A 92 -6.86 -2.88 -11.50
N HIS A 93 -7.74 -2.48 -12.43
CA HIS A 93 -7.42 -1.49 -13.46
C HIS A 93 -6.89 -0.17 -12.86
N GLU A 94 -7.57 0.40 -11.86
CA GLU A 94 -7.14 1.66 -11.22
C GLU A 94 -5.76 1.52 -10.55
N ALA A 95 -5.47 0.37 -9.94
CA ALA A 95 -4.17 0.11 -9.31
C ALA A 95 -3.04 0.01 -10.33
N GLU A 96 -3.26 -0.77 -11.40
CA GLU A 96 -2.28 -0.96 -12.48
C GLU A 96 -2.00 0.36 -13.20
N GLU A 97 -3.04 1.14 -13.51
CA GLU A 97 -2.90 2.45 -14.14
C GLU A 97 -2.11 3.42 -13.24
N PHE A 98 -2.38 3.40 -11.94
CA PHE A 98 -1.64 4.23 -10.99
C PHE A 98 -0.17 3.81 -10.87
N PHE A 99 0.11 2.50 -10.78
CA PHE A 99 1.49 1.99 -10.72
C PHE A 99 2.27 2.28 -12.00
N GLN A 100 1.62 2.13 -13.17
CA GLN A 100 2.23 2.47 -14.44
C GLN A 100 2.53 3.97 -14.52
N TRP A 101 1.59 4.81 -14.11
CA TRP A 101 1.79 6.26 -14.07
C TRP A 101 2.94 6.69 -13.17
N LEU A 102 3.12 6.05 -12.00
CA LEU A 102 4.28 6.32 -11.14
C LEU A 102 5.60 6.04 -11.87
N ASN A 103 5.66 4.98 -12.67
CA ASN A 103 6.83 4.66 -13.47
C ASN A 103 7.03 5.64 -14.63
N ASP A 104 5.95 5.98 -15.34
CA ASP A 104 6.00 6.90 -16.48
C ASP A 104 6.44 8.31 -16.08
N GLU A 105 6.05 8.76 -14.89
CA GLU A 105 6.44 10.06 -14.32
C GLU A 105 7.73 9.98 -13.47
N GLU A 106 8.38 8.81 -13.41
CA GLU A 106 9.59 8.55 -12.63
C GLU A 106 9.48 8.95 -11.14
N ILE A 107 8.28 8.80 -10.55
CA ILE A 107 8.02 9.17 -9.15
C ILE A 107 8.55 8.06 -8.23
N ALA A 108 9.76 8.28 -7.73
CA ALA A 108 10.44 7.35 -6.84
C ALA A 108 9.99 7.45 -5.37
N GLY A 109 10.28 6.38 -4.62
CA GLY A 109 10.12 6.32 -3.16
C GLY A 109 8.69 6.07 -2.69
N VAL A 110 7.78 5.69 -3.58
CA VAL A 110 6.37 5.40 -3.24
C VAL A 110 6.22 3.97 -2.74
N MET A 111 5.50 3.81 -1.63
CA MET A 111 5.16 2.51 -1.03
C MET A 111 3.73 2.54 -0.48
N THR A 112 3.06 1.40 -0.41
CA THR A 112 1.70 1.29 0.15
C THR A 112 1.68 0.51 1.45
N PHE A 113 0.85 0.96 2.39
CA PHE A 113 0.62 0.34 3.68
C PHE A 113 -0.87 0.10 3.82
N CYS A 114 -1.28 -1.14 4.11
CA CYS A 114 -2.69 -1.49 4.19
C CYS A 114 -3.06 -2.28 5.46
N GLY A 115 -4.35 -2.24 5.78
CA GLY A 115 -5.00 -3.13 6.75
C GLY A 115 -5.97 -4.08 6.03
N ASP A 116 -7.14 -4.35 6.63
CA ASP A 116 -8.24 -5.20 6.10
C ASP A 116 -7.91 -6.70 5.94
N ARG A 117 -6.66 -7.04 5.63
CA ARG A 117 -6.25 -8.41 5.30
C ARG A 117 -6.27 -9.33 6.50
N HIS A 118 -5.88 -8.83 7.66
CA HIS A 118 -5.64 -9.63 8.85
C HIS A 118 -4.45 -10.61 8.71
N TRP A 119 -3.48 -10.32 7.83
CA TRP A 119 -2.18 -10.96 7.87
C TRP A 119 -1.05 -10.03 7.53
N GLN A 120 0.13 -10.31 8.08
CA GLN A 120 1.33 -9.53 7.84
C GLN A 120 2.07 -10.06 6.61
N TYR A 121 2.39 -9.15 5.69
CA TYR A 121 3.22 -9.45 4.53
C TYR A 121 3.93 -8.21 4.00
N HIS A 122 5.03 -8.47 3.31
CA HIS A 122 5.66 -7.55 2.37
C HIS A 122 5.56 -8.17 0.98
N SER A 123 4.92 -7.46 0.05
CA SER A 123 4.77 -7.85 -1.35
C SER A 123 5.32 -6.79 -2.29
N ILE A 124 5.82 -7.23 -3.44
CA ILE A 124 6.37 -6.37 -4.49
C ILE A 124 5.67 -6.70 -5.80
N HIS A 125 4.97 -5.71 -6.34
CA HIS A 125 4.31 -5.78 -7.65
C HIS A 125 5.35 -5.91 -8.78
N PRO A 126 5.04 -6.56 -9.93
CA PRO A 126 5.93 -6.58 -11.10
C PRO A 126 6.41 -5.20 -11.56
N LEU A 127 5.61 -4.16 -11.35
CA LEU A 127 5.95 -2.76 -11.65
C LEU A 127 6.81 -2.08 -10.57
N GLY A 128 7.21 -2.78 -9.51
CA GLY A 128 8.11 -2.29 -8.46
C GLY A 128 7.44 -1.71 -7.22
N MET A 129 6.11 -1.64 -7.17
CA MET A 129 5.39 -1.14 -5.99
C MET A 129 5.57 -2.08 -4.79
N ASN A 130 6.05 -1.56 -3.67
CA ASN A 130 6.17 -2.30 -2.40
C ASN A 130 4.92 -2.04 -1.56
N GLU A 131 4.31 -3.12 -1.07
CA GLU A 131 3.15 -3.08 -0.18
C GLU A 131 3.45 -3.80 1.14
N PHE A 132 3.10 -3.16 2.25
CA PHE A 132 3.24 -3.68 3.60
C PHE A 132 1.87 -3.76 4.28
N SER A 133 1.36 -4.97 4.51
CA SER A 133 0.10 -5.15 5.25
C SER A 133 0.37 -5.29 6.73
N CYS A 134 -0.14 -4.39 7.57
CA CYS A 134 0.11 -4.43 9.01
C CYS A 134 -0.53 -5.62 9.74
N GLY A 135 -1.46 -6.33 9.09
CA GLY A 135 -2.13 -7.49 9.66
C GLY A 135 -3.26 -7.14 10.63
N ALA A 136 -3.63 -8.11 11.46
CA ALA A 136 -4.58 -7.90 12.55
C ALA A 136 -3.84 -7.34 13.78
N LEU A 137 -4.55 -6.62 14.64
CA LEU A 137 -3.98 -6.17 15.91
C LEU A 137 -3.80 -7.34 16.90
N ASN A 138 -4.66 -8.36 16.82
CA ASN A 138 -4.70 -9.49 17.75
C ASN A 138 -4.77 -10.84 17.02
N ASP A 139 -4.34 -11.89 17.71
CA ASP A 139 -4.33 -13.27 17.25
C ASP A 139 -5.72 -13.78 16.81
N GLU A 140 -6.79 -13.40 17.50
CA GLU A 140 -8.14 -13.91 17.20
C GLU A 140 -8.66 -13.52 15.81
N ASN A 141 -8.13 -12.42 15.27
CA ASN A 141 -8.50 -11.97 13.93
C ASN A 141 -7.45 -12.32 12.88
N ALA A 142 -6.24 -12.73 13.28
CA ALA A 142 -5.15 -13.05 12.36
C ALA A 142 -5.43 -14.33 11.56
N ILE A 143 -5.20 -14.30 10.25
CA ILE A 143 -5.45 -15.44 9.37
C ILE A 143 -4.26 -15.78 8.48
N SER A 144 -4.20 -16.99 7.93
CA SER A 144 -3.23 -17.30 6.89
C SER A 144 -3.66 -16.69 5.56
N GLY A 145 -2.84 -15.78 5.03
CA GLY A 145 -3.07 -15.14 3.74
C GLY A 145 -2.80 -16.04 2.53
N SER A 146 -3.10 -15.50 1.35
CA SER A 146 -2.76 -16.13 0.08
C SER A 146 -1.28 -15.93 -0.26
N ARG A 147 -0.67 -16.94 -0.90
CA ARG A 147 0.70 -16.87 -1.43
C ARG A 147 0.70 -16.69 -2.94
N PRO A 148 1.72 -16.01 -3.53
CA PRO A 148 1.89 -15.96 -4.98
C PRO A 148 1.90 -17.38 -5.59
N GLY A 149 1.26 -17.54 -6.75
CA GLY A 149 1.16 -18.82 -7.45
C GLY A 149 0.04 -19.74 -6.96
N THR A 150 -0.75 -19.30 -5.97
CA THR A 150 -1.92 -20.08 -5.50
C THR A 150 -3.01 -20.07 -6.58
N PRO A 151 -3.51 -21.23 -7.08
CA PRO A 151 -4.45 -21.28 -8.21
C PRO A 151 -5.75 -20.47 -8.01
N ASN A 152 -6.26 -20.40 -6.78
CA ASN A 152 -7.49 -19.68 -6.42
C ASN A 152 -7.21 -18.29 -5.81
N SER A 153 -6.15 -17.63 -6.26
CA SER A 153 -5.78 -16.29 -5.82
C SER A 153 -5.90 -15.25 -6.93
N THR A 154 -5.61 -14.00 -6.59
CA THR A 154 -5.47 -12.88 -7.53
C THR A 154 -4.11 -12.87 -8.23
N ASP A 155 -3.21 -13.79 -7.89
CA ASP A 155 -1.92 -13.96 -8.57
C ASP A 155 -1.61 -15.46 -8.80
N PRO A 156 -2.40 -16.16 -9.62
CA PRO A 156 -2.22 -17.58 -9.87
C PRO A 156 -0.92 -17.89 -10.62
N MET A 157 -0.34 -16.90 -11.33
CA MET A 157 0.92 -17.05 -12.06
C MET A 157 2.16 -16.77 -11.20
N GLY A 158 1.98 -16.24 -9.97
CA GLY A 158 3.08 -15.99 -9.04
C GLY A 158 4.00 -14.84 -9.50
N LEU A 159 3.43 -13.80 -10.11
CA LEU A 159 4.18 -12.64 -10.57
C LEU A 159 4.57 -11.70 -9.43
N ILE A 160 3.80 -11.68 -8.34
CA ILE A 160 4.12 -10.90 -7.13
C ILE A 160 5.26 -11.58 -6.40
N LYS A 161 6.32 -10.81 -6.09
CA LYS A 161 7.35 -11.28 -5.15
C LYS A 161 6.86 -11.00 -3.73
N GLN A 162 6.94 -11.98 -2.84
CA GLN A 162 6.52 -11.80 -1.45
C GLN A 162 7.70 -12.12 -0.51
N PRO A 163 8.64 -11.17 -0.29
CA PRO A 163 9.80 -11.37 0.58
C PRO A 163 9.44 -11.73 2.02
N PHE A 164 8.26 -11.29 2.49
CA PHE A 164 7.77 -11.63 3.81
C PHE A 164 6.29 -11.99 3.78
N HIS A 165 5.98 -13.07 4.48
CA HIS A 165 4.66 -13.48 4.91
C HIS A 165 4.90 -14.27 6.18
N TYR A 166 4.19 -13.96 7.27
CA TYR A 166 4.42 -14.70 8.51
C TYR A 166 4.18 -16.20 8.35
N THR A 167 4.81 -17.01 9.21
CA THR A 167 4.69 -18.48 9.15
C THR A 167 3.50 -18.99 9.96
N LYS A 168 3.18 -18.30 11.05
CA LYS A 168 2.03 -18.55 11.92
C LYS A 168 1.20 -17.26 12.00
N PRO A 169 -0.13 -17.31 11.81
CA PRO A 169 -0.98 -16.15 12.06
C PRO A 169 -0.80 -15.64 13.47
N SER A 170 -0.56 -14.34 13.57
CA SER A 170 -0.48 -13.62 14.83
C SER A 170 -0.88 -12.17 14.64
N GLY A 171 -1.37 -11.54 15.70
CA GLY A 171 -1.55 -10.10 15.78
C GLY A 171 -0.22 -9.36 15.68
N GLY A 172 -0.29 -8.03 15.69
CA GLY A 172 0.91 -7.20 15.77
C GLY A 172 0.78 -5.88 15.04
N PHE A 173 1.92 -5.32 14.64
CA PHE A 173 1.98 -3.98 14.07
C PHE A 173 3.22 -3.77 13.19
N LEU A 174 3.20 -2.67 12.45
CA LEU A 174 4.34 -2.13 11.71
C LEU A 174 5.00 -1.00 12.50
N TYR A 175 6.31 -1.08 12.69
CA TYR A 175 7.14 0.02 13.16
C TYR A 175 7.91 0.61 11.98
N VAL A 176 7.81 1.93 11.80
CA VAL A 176 8.45 2.64 10.69
C VAL A 176 9.37 3.73 11.25
N GLY A 177 10.64 3.67 10.87
CA GLY A 177 11.65 4.65 11.23
C GLY A 177 12.28 5.28 9.98
N VAL A 178 12.58 6.58 10.04
CA VAL A 178 13.42 7.23 9.03
C VAL A 178 14.52 8.00 9.72
N SER A 179 15.77 7.67 9.40
CA SER A 179 16.94 8.33 9.97
C SER A 179 17.09 9.76 9.44
N ALA A 180 17.90 10.57 10.12
CA ALA A 180 18.27 11.91 9.65
C ALA A 180 19.06 11.89 8.32
N ARG A 181 19.57 10.72 7.89
CA ARG A 181 20.22 10.52 6.59
C ARG A 181 19.26 9.90 5.56
N GLY A 182 17.96 9.96 5.77
CA GLY A 182 16.97 9.45 4.82
C GLY A 182 16.97 7.92 4.62
N THR A 183 17.54 7.15 5.56
CA THR A 183 17.39 5.68 5.56
C THR A 183 16.07 5.31 6.20
N LEU A 184 15.19 4.66 5.43
CA LEU A 184 13.92 4.10 5.88
C LEU A 184 14.14 2.68 6.42
N SER A 185 13.55 2.39 7.59
CA SER A 185 13.42 1.04 8.15
C SER A 185 11.94 0.74 8.41
N ILE A 186 11.49 -0.44 8.00
CA ILE A 186 10.14 -0.94 8.24
C ILE A 186 10.29 -2.30 8.92
N GLU A 187 9.66 -2.47 10.06
CA GLU A 187 9.76 -3.67 10.89
C GLU A 187 8.38 -4.19 11.25
N PHE A 188 8.19 -5.49 11.06
CA PHE A 188 7.00 -6.21 11.52
C PHE A 188 7.25 -6.77 12.90
N TYR A 189 6.29 -6.54 13.79
CA TYR A 189 6.25 -7.12 15.12
C TYR A 189 5.01 -8.00 15.26
N ASN A 190 5.12 -9.11 15.99
CA ASN A 190 3.93 -9.82 16.49
C ASN A 190 3.35 -9.11 17.73
N ASP A 191 2.25 -9.62 18.26
CA ASP A 191 1.57 -9.10 19.46
C ASP A 191 2.35 -9.32 20.77
N GLU A 192 3.34 -10.22 20.76
CA GLU A 192 4.33 -10.39 21.83
C GLU A 192 5.50 -9.39 21.76
N GLY A 193 5.59 -8.59 20.69
CA GLY A 193 6.67 -7.62 20.49
C GLY A 193 7.96 -8.20 19.91
N GLU A 194 7.90 -9.40 19.33
CA GLU A 194 9.01 -10.02 18.60
C GLU A 194 9.08 -9.48 17.17
N SER A 195 10.28 -9.07 16.75
CA SER A 195 10.54 -8.64 15.37
C SER A 195 10.55 -9.83 14.43
N LEU A 196 9.62 -9.85 13.46
CA LEU A 196 9.47 -10.94 12.49
C LEU A 196 10.23 -10.70 11.18
N TYR A 197 10.29 -9.46 10.73
CA TYR A 197 10.91 -9.08 9.46
C TYR A 197 11.29 -7.61 9.45
N ARG A 198 12.43 -7.31 8.81
CA ARG A 198 12.94 -5.95 8.64
C ARG A 198 13.24 -5.68 7.17
N PHE A 199 12.70 -4.58 6.67
CA PHE A 199 13.08 -3.97 5.41
C PHE A 199 13.87 -2.69 5.70
N THR A 200 14.93 -2.43 4.94
CA THR A 200 15.71 -1.20 5.06
C THR A 200 16.17 -0.72 3.69
N GLN A 201 16.00 0.56 3.42
CA GLN A 201 16.43 1.17 2.17
C GLN A 201 16.90 2.61 2.41
N THR A 202 17.99 3.00 1.76
CA THR A 202 18.47 4.39 1.76
C THR A 202 17.97 5.10 0.51
N SER A 203 17.56 6.38 0.65
CA SER A 203 16.99 7.14 -0.46
C SER A 203 17.91 7.10 -1.70
N PRO A 204 17.37 6.80 -2.89
CA PRO A 204 18.11 6.88 -4.14
C PRO A 204 18.58 8.31 -4.46
N CYS A 205 17.87 9.34 -3.96
CA CYS A 205 18.18 10.74 -4.21
C CYS A 205 19.49 11.17 -3.54
N LEU A 206 19.88 10.52 -2.45
CA LEU A 206 21.14 10.77 -1.75
C LEU A 206 22.37 10.23 -2.50
N ASN A 207 22.18 9.22 -3.35
CA ASN A 207 23.28 8.65 -4.14
C ASN A 207 23.63 9.51 -5.38
N LYS A 208 22.85 10.55 -5.68
CA LYS A 208 23.13 11.48 -6.80
C LYS A 208 24.10 12.61 -6.44
N GLU A 209 24.34 12.87 -5.15
CA GLU A 209 25.25 13.96 -4.71
C GLU A 209 26.73 13.53 -4.60
N HIS A 210 27.08 12.28 -4.89
CA HIS A 210 28.45 11.75 -4.72
C HIS A 210 29.04 11.08 -5.97
N LYS A 211 28.55 11.42 -7.18
CA LYS A 211 29.33 11.15 -8.40
C LYS A 211 30.23 12.36 -8.69
N PRO A 212 31.57 12.22 -8.63
CA PRO A 212 32.49 13.27 -9.06
C PRO A 212 32.36 13.59 -10.55
#